data_AF-A0A950KGZ5-F1
#
_entry.id   AF-A0A950KGZ5-F1
#
_cell.length_a   1.000
_cell.length_b   1.000
_cell.length_c   1.000
_cell.angle_alpha   90.00
_cell.angle_beta   90.00
_cell.angle_gamma   90.00
#
_symmetry.space_group_name_H-M   'P 1'
#
loop_
_entity.id
_entity.type
_entity.pdbx_description
1 polymer ?
#
loop_
_entity_poly.entity_id
_entity_poly.type
_entity_poly.pdbx_seq_one_letter_code
_entity_poly.pdbx_strand_id
1 'polypeptide(L)'
;RRVLGTLWASGPACDARCAEALAPLLPFGGRLRAGVTQFPGNLLLVRALADNMEVLRTAMIEWWTRLRPLVHNLPARPLRLWAT
;
A
#
# COMPACT_ATOMS: atom_id res chain seq x y z
N ARG A 1 -3.63 -20.49 4.42
CA ARG A 1 -4.85 -19.63 4.41
C ARG A 1 -4.45 -18.29 3.82
N ARG A 2 -5.11 -17.81 2.77
CA ARG A 2 -4.77 -16.49 2.19
C ARG A 2 -5.20 -15.37 3.14
N VAL A 3 -4.45 -14.27 3.13
CA VAL A 3 -4.70 -13.07 3.94
C VAL A 3 -4.83 -11.85 3.03
N LEU A 4 -5.74 -10.94 3.38
CA LEU A 4 -5.99 -9.69 2.67
C LEU A 4 -5.54 -8.53 3.54
N GLY A 5 -4.87 -7.56 2.93
CA GLY A 5 -4.54 -6.28 3.56
C GLY A 5 -4.91 -5.12 2.66
N THR A 6 -5.29 -4.01 3.27
CA THR A 6 -5.62 -2.76 2.59
C THR A 6 -4.92 -1.60 3.28
N LEU A 7 -4.31 -0.73 2.49
CA LEU A 7 -3.74 0.54 2.92
C LEU A 7 -4.51 1.67 2.23
N TRP A 8 -5.05 2.58 3.04
CA TRP A 8 -5.75 3.76 2.58
C TRP A 8 -4.88 4.99 2.80
N ALA A 9 -4.85 5.86 1.80
CA ALA A 9 -4.14 7.13 1.88
C ALA A 9 -5.03 8.25 1.32
N SER A 10 -5.05 9.39 2.00
CA SER A 10 -5.80 10.57 1.60
C SER A 10 -4.91 11.81 1.63
N GLY A 11 -4.93 12.60 0.57
CA GLY A 11 -4.17 13.85 0.49
C GLY A 11 -3.94 14.30 -0.94
N PRO A 12 -3.53 15.55 -1.19
CA PRO A 12 -3.49 16.14 -2.54
C PRO A 12 -2.67 15.33 -3.57
N ALA A 13 -1.68 14.55 -3.12
CA ALA A 13 -0.88 13.69 -3.99
C ALA A 13 -1.57 12.37 -4.36
N CYS A 14 -2.74 12.05 -3.81
CA CYS A 14 -3.52 10.84 -4.10
C CYS A 14 -4.35 11.00 -5.39
N ASP A 15 -3.68 11.37 -6.48
CA ASP A 15 -4.25 11.56 -7.81
C ASP A 15 -4.03 10.31 -8.71
N ALA A 16 -4.63 10.33 -9.91
CA ALA A 16 -4.51 9.23 -10.88
C ALA A 16 -3.05 8.97 -11.26
N ARG A 17 -2.25 10.03 -11.42
CA ARG A 17 -0.82 9.95 -11.75
C ARG A 17 -0.03 9.21 -10.67
N CYS A 18 -0.35 9.41 -9.39
CA CYS A 18 0.24 8.68 -8.29
C CYS A 18 -0.09 7.18 -8.35
N ALA A 19 -1.36 6.84 -8.64
CA ALA A 19 -1.75 5.44 -8.82
C ALA A 19 -1.01 4.79 -10.00
N GLU A 20 -0.91 5.48 -11.14
CA GLU A 20 -0.18 5.01 -12.32
C GLU A 20 1.31 4.81 -12.05
N ALA A 21 1.94 5.70 -11.25
CA ALA A 21 3.34 5.54 -10.84
C ALA A 21 3.55 4.36 -9.86
N LEU A 22 2.55 4.08 -9.01
CA LEU A 22 2.60 2.98 -8.04
C LEU A 22 2.33 1.62 -8.67
N ALA A 23 1.41 1.53 -9.64
CA ALA A 23 0.95 0.25 -10.19
C ALA A 23 2.07 -0.68 -10.69
N PRO A 24 3.10 -0.20 -11.44
CA PRO A 24 4.20 -1.05 -11.90
C PRO A 24 5.11 -1.58 -10.77
N LEU A 25 5.08 -0.94 -9.60
CA LEU A 25 5.88 -1.33 -8.43
C LEU A 25 5.20 -2.43 -7.60
N LEU A 26 3.92 -2.70 -7.86
CA LEU A 26 3.14 -3.65 -7.10
C LEU A 26 3.30 -5.07 -7.65
N PRO A 27 3.60 -6.05 -6.78
CA PRO A 27 3.82 -7.43 -7.21
C PRO A 27 2.52 -8.09 -7.68
N PHE A 28 2.61 -8.90 -8.72
CA PHE A 28 1.51 -9.73 -9.22
C PHE A 28 1.95 -11.20 -9.37
N GLY A 29 2.42 -11.79 -8.26
CA GLY A 29 2.97 -13.14 -8.22
C GLY A 29 2.06 -14.18 -7.55
N GLY A 30 2.57 -15.41 -7.43
CA GLY A 30 1.86 -16.51 -6.75
C GLY A 30 1.72 -16.32 -5.23
N ARG A 31 2.75 -15.74 -4.60
CA ARG A 31 2.80 -15.53 -3.13
C ARG A 31 2.18 -14.22 -2.67
N LEU A 32 2.20 -13.20 -3.52
CA LEU A 32 1.71 -11.86 -3.24
C LEU A 32 1.16 -11.23 -4.52
N ARG A 33 -0.08 -10.74 -4.44
CA ARG A 33 -0.72 -9.96 -5.51
C ARG A 33 -1.20 -8.66 -4.91
N ALA A 34 -0.82 -7.55 -5.53
CA ALA A 34 -1.23 -6.23 -5.09
C ALA A 34 -1.75 -5.40 -6.25
N GLY A 35 -2.56 -4.41 -5.92
CA GLY A 35 -3.08 -3.44 -6.87
C GLY A 35 -3.39 -2.13 -6.16
N VAL A 36 -3.38 -1.05 -6.93
CA VAL A 36 -3.75 0.28 -6.47
C VAL A 36 -4.99 0.75 -7.21
N THR A 37 -5.83 1.53 -6.53
CA THR A 37 -7.01 2.16 -7.11
C THR A 37 -7.10 3.58 -6.58
N GLN A 38 -7.24 4.55 -7.48
CA GLN A 38 -7.54 5.93 -7.12
C GLN A 38 -9.05 6.15 -7.15
N PHE A 39 -9.55 6.87 -6.15
CA PHE A 39 -10.93 7.29 -6.02
C PHE A 39 -11.03 8.83 -6.03
N PRO A 40 -12.15 9.39 -6.51
CA PRO A 40 -12.41 10.83 -6.40
C PRO A 40 -12.22 11.34 -4.97
N GLY A 41 -11.86 12.61 -4.82
CA GLY A 41 -11.61 13.21 -3.51
C GLY A 41 -10.23 12.92 -2.93
N ASN A 42 -9.21 12.72 -3.79
CA ASN A 42 -7.82 12.56 -3.39
C ASN A 42 -7.61 11.37 -2.45
N LEU A 43 -8.12 10.21 -2.85
CA LEU A 43 -8.09 8.98 -2.07
C LEU A 43 -7.45 7.84 -2.89
N LEU A 44 -6.50 7.15 -2.27
CA LEU A 44 -5.84 5.96 -2.83
C LEU A 44 -6.08 4.75 -1.94
N LEU A 45 -6.32 3.61 -2.58
CA LEU A 45 -6.38 2.29 -1.96
C LEU A 45 -5.31 1.40 -2.57
N VAL A 46 -4.38 0.91 -1.75
CA VAL A 46 -3.53 -0.24 -2.09
C VAL A 46 -4.10 -1.47 -1.41
N ARG A 47 -4.35 -2.52 -2.19
CA ARG A 47 -4.89 -3.80 -1.71
C ARG A 47 -3.93 -4.92 -2.05
N ALA A 48 -3.76 -5.89 -1.17
CA ALA A 48 -2.94 -7.05 -1.44
C ALA A 48 -3.47 -8.35 -0.83
N LEU A 49 -3.32 -9.43 -1.60
CA LEU A 49 -3.62 -10.80 -1.21
C LEU A 49 -2.30 -11.56 -1.11
N ALA A 50 -2.02 -12.15 0.06
CA ALA A 50 -0.83 -12.96 0.29
C ALA A 50 -1.18 -14.38 0.73
N ASP A 51 -0.23 -15.29 0.60
CA ASP A 51 -0.33 -16.68 1.05
C ASP A 51 -0.20 -16.83 2.59
N ASN A 52 0.44 -15.87 3.25
CA ASN A 52 0.64 -15.82 4.70
C ASN A 52 0.77 -14.38 5.23
N MET A 53 0.66 -14.23 6.55
CA MET A 53 0.64 -12.93 7.22
C MET A 53 1.96 -12.17 7.15
N GLU A 54 3.10 -12.88 7.23
CA GLU A 54 4.41 -12.24 7.27
C GLU A 54 4.75 -11.55 5.94
N VAL A 55 4.41 -12.21 4.83
CA VAL A 55 4.56 -11.64 3.48
C VAL A 55 3.71 -10.38 3.34
N LEU A 56 2.45 -10.43 3.77
CA LEU A 56 1.56 -9.28 3.72
C LEU A 56 2.05 -8.13 4.59
N ARG A 57 2.47 -8.43 5.83
CA ARG A 57 2.96 -7.45 6.80
C ARG A 57 4.18 -6.70 6.27
N THR A 58 5.18 -7.44 5.77
CA THR A 58 6.41 -6.87 5.20
C THR A 58 6.08 -5.92 4.05
N ALA A 59 5.23 -6.37 3.11
CA ALA A 59 4.83 -5.56 1.97
C ALA A 59 4.06 -4.29 2.38
N MET A 60 3.14 -4.38 3.35
CA MET A 60 2.39 -3.22 3.83
C MET A 60 3.28 -2.18 4.52
N ILE A 61 4.25 -2.63 5.32
CA ILE A 61 5.23 -1.72 5.96
C ILE A 61 6.06 -1.01 4.89
N GLU A 62 6.53 -1.74 3.88
CA GLU A 62 7.31 -1.18 2.78
C GLU A 62 6.51 -0.13 2.00
N TRP A 63 5.29 -0.46 1.56
CA TRP A 63 4.49 0.48 0.76
C TRP A 63 4.04 1.69 1.57
N TRP A 64 3.70 1.53 2.85
CA TRP A 64 3.45 2.68 3.71
C TRP A 64 4.67 3.60 3.85
N THR A 65 5.86 3.01 3.98
CA THR A 65 7.12 3.76 4.08
C THR A 65 7.34 4.61 2.82
N ARG A 66 6.95 4.12 1.64
CA ARG A 66 7.02 4.86 0.37
C ARG A 66 5.90 5.89 0.20
N LEU A 67 4.66 5.51 0.56
CA LEU A 67 3.47 6.36 0.39
C LEU A 67 3.44 7.54 1.35
N ARG A 68 3.86 7.35 2.60
CA ARG A 68 3.73 8.38 3.64
C ARG A 68 4.45 9.69 3.31
N PRO A 69 5.70 9.69 2.82
CA PRO A 69 6.36 10.92 2.37
C PRO A 69 5.64 11.57 1.19
N LEU A 70 5.16 10.76 0.23
CA LEU A 70 4.49 11.26 -0.97
C LEU A 70 3.14 11.91 -0.66
N VAL A 71 2.35 11.31 0.23
CA VAL A 71 0.99 11.76 0.53
C VAL A 71 0.95 12.84 1.62
N HIS A 72 1.79 12.71 2.63
CA HIS A 72 1.72 13.54 3.84
C HIS A 72 2.92 14.48 4.02
N ASN A 73 3.94 14.42 3.16
CA ASN A 73 5.20 15.16 3.33
C ASN A 73 5.84 14.92 4.71
N LEU A 74 5.64 13.73 5.27
CA LEU A 74 6.16 13.33 6.57
C LEU A 74 7.18 12.20 6.40
N PRO A 75 8.26 12.18 7.22
CA PRO A 75 9.20 11.09 7.17
C PRO A 75 8.50 9.77 7.46
N ALA A 76 8.92 8.74 6.72
CA ALA A 76 8.41 7.39 6.89
C ALA A 76 8.66 6.92 8.33
N ARG A 77 7.62 6.37 8.96
CA ARG A 77 7.79 5.53 10.16
C ARG A 77 7.07 4.21 9.90
N PRO A 78 7.71 3.05 10.16
CA PRO A 78 7.10 1.75 9.96
C PRO A 78 5.74 1.67 10.64
N LEU A 79 4.76 1.05 9.99
CA LEU A 79 3.50 0.72 10.65
C LEU A 79 3.77 -0.25 11.79
N ARG A 80 3.12 -0.04 12.94
CA ARG A 80 3.07 -1.03 14.01
C ARG A 80 1.97 -2.05 13.71
N LEU A 81 2.20 -2.88 12.70
CA LEU A 81 1.28 -3.99 12.36
C LEU A 81 1.63 -5.21 13.21
N TRP A 82 0.67 -5.63 14.05
CA TRP A 82 0.74 -6.81 14.91
C TRP A 82 2.02 -6.92 15.73
N ALA A 83 2.27 -5.91 16.57
CA ALA A 83 3.20 -6.01 17.68
C ALA A 83 2.44 -6.54 18.91
N THR A 84 2.03 -7.81 18.86
CA THR A 84 1.54 -8.56 20.03
C THR A 84 2.66 -9.45 20.54
#